data_AF-A0A7S2QNJ5-F1
#
_entry.id   AF-A0A7S2QNJ5-F1
#
_cell.length_a   1.000
_cell.length_b   1.000
_cell.length_c   1.000
_cell.angle_alpha   90.00
_cell.angle_beta   90.00
_cell.angle_gamma   90.00
#
_symmetry.space_group_name_H-M   'P 1'
#
loop_
_entity.id
_entity.type
_entity.pdbx_description
1 polymer ?
#
loop_
_entity_poly.entity_id
_entity_poly.type
_entity_poly.pdbx_seq_one_letter_code
_entity_poly.pdbx_strand_id
1 'polypeptide(L)'
;RLQASRTPGPRGPPAPMPAARPRRADRPVLRRVTEATRRRFAQLSRQRQGLDGKWESNKKKAAARLARRKTCRLGVLFEDAQAKQLAVQAQSLDAARFKVKELSQVREGSELKELIAQLERLPVTARILQQTMLPRALQQAMRRLPAAAAAGRRLWLRWRDAFRQDLAKAQEAKSCPSAAVRASQVVPS
;
A
#
# COMPACT_ATOMS: atom_id res chain seq x y z
N ARG A 1 43.21 83.90 -53.38
CA ARG A 1 43.75 83.08 -52.26
C ARG A 1 42.95 83.41 -51.01
N LEU A 2 41.95 82.60 -50.67
CA LEU A 2 41.20 82.71 -49.41
C LEU A 2 41.77 81.66 -48.44
N GLN A 3 42.36 82.10 -47.32
CA GLN A 3 42.76 81.20 -46.24
C GLN A 3 41.58 81.06 -45.28
N ALA A 4 41.03 79.86 -45.17
CA ALA A 4 40.00 79.51 -44.19
C ALA A 4 40.65 79.33 -42.80
N SER A 5 40.39 80.25 -41.88
CA SER A 5 40.67 80.10 -40.46
C SER A 5 39.73 79.06 -39.85
N ARG A 6 40.26 77.89 -39.47
CA ARG A 6 39.53 76.88 -38.69
C ARG A 6 39.40 77.37 -37.24
N THR A 7 38.21 77.79 -36.84
CA THR A 7 37.86 77.97 -35.43
C THR A 7 37.62 76.58 -34.79
N PRO A 8 38.14 76.29 -33.59
CA PRO A 8 37.76 75.08 -32.87
C PRO A 8 36.34 75.28 -32.29
N GLY A 9 35.44 74.36 -32.62
CA GLY A 9 34.06 74.35 -32.13
C GLY A 9 33.98 74.17 -30.60
N PRO A 10 32.80 74.45 -30.00
CA PRO A 10 32.61 74.39 -28.56
C PRO A 10 32.82 72.97 -28.05
N ARG A 11 33.61 72.83 -26.98
CA ARG A 11 33.80 71.55 -26.27
C ARG A 11 32.44 71.09 -25.75
N GLY A 12 31.99 69.93 -26.23
CA GLY A 12 30.79 69.27 -25.69
C GLY A 12 30.91 69.03 -24.18
N PRO A 13 29.78 68.86 -23.47
CA PRO A 13 29.78 68.68 -22.02
C PRO A 13 30.63 67.45 -21.65
N PRO A 14 31.38 67.51 -20.52
CA PRO A 14 32.20 66.39 -20.09
C PRO A 14 31.33 65.15 -19.85
N ALA A 15 31.86 63.98 -20.22
CA ALA A 15 31.20 62.69 -20.01
C ALA A 15 30.79 62.53 -18.53
N PRO A 16 29.60 61.98 -18.23
CA PRO A 16 29.17 61.77 -16.85
C PRO A 16 30.17 60.84 -16.14
N MET A 17 30.71 61.32 -15.03
CA MET A 17 31.59 60.57 -14.15
C MET A 17 30.93 59.22 -13.76
N PRO A 18 31.68 58.11 -13.71
CA PRO A 18 31.13 56.84 -13.23
C PRO A 18 30.60 57.05 -11.81
N ALA A 19 29.34 56.63 -11.57
CA ALA A 19 28.68 56.77 -10.29
C ALA A 19 29.62 56.28 -9.17
N ALA A 20 29.91 57.17 -8.22
CA ALA A 20 30.80 56.87 -7.11
C ALA A 20 30.31 55.61 -6.40
N ARG A 21 31.21 54.63 -6.21
CA ARG A 21 30.88 53.41 -5.44
C ARG A 21 30.33 53.86 -4.07
N PRO A 22 29.20 53.30 -3.61
CA PRO A 22 28.61 53.68 -2.34
C PRO A 22 29.64 53.55 -1.23
N ARG A 23 29.74 54.59 -0.38
CA ARG A 23 30.69 54.59 0.73
C ARG A 23 30.28 53.46 1.68
N ARG A 24 31.22 52.90 2.47
CA ARG A 24 30.90 51.81 3.41
C ARG A 24 29.74 52.14 4.37
N ALA A 25 29.53 53.42 4.66
CA ALA A 25 28.43 53.95 5.47
C ALA A 25 27.05 53.87 4.80
N ASP A 26 26.99 53.79 3.46
CA ASP A 26 25.74 53.71 2.69
C ASP A 26 25.26 52.26 2.49
N ARG A 27 26.03 51.28 2.97
CA ARG A 27 25.60 49.87 2.91
C ARG A 27 24.55 49.66 4.00
N PRO A 28 23.32 49.23 3.66
CA PRO A 28 22.33 48.90 4.68
C PRO A 28 22.92 47.85 5.61
N VAL A 29 22.97 48.17 6.91
CA VAL A 29 23.43 47.23 7.94
C VAL A 29 22.53 46.00 7.85
N LEU A 30 23.10 44.88 7.40
CA LEU A 30 22.40 43.60 7.39
C LEU A 30 22.01 43.32 8.84
N ARG A 31 20.72 43.49 9.16
CA ARG A 31 20.17 43.19 10.48
C ARG A 31 20.64 41.79 10.86
N ARG A 32 21.31 41.65 12.02
CA ARG A 32 21.75 40.35 12.52
C ARG A 32 20.52 39.48 12.71
N VAL A 33 20.28 38.57 11.76
CA VAL A 33 19.18 37.61 11.82
C VAL A 33 19.48 36.67 12.97
N THR A 34 18.60 36.63 13.98
CA THR A 34 18.73 35.74 15.13
C THR A 34 18.75 34.28 14.68
N GLU A 35 19.36 33.40 15.47
CA GLU A 35 19.43 31.98 15.15
C GLU A 35 18.04 31.36 14.99
N ALA A 36 17.07 31.78 15.80
CA ALA A 36 15.68 31.35 15.71
C ALA A 36 15.09 31.66 14.32
N THR A 37 15.34 32.86 13.79
CA THR A 37 14.88 33.25 12.47
C THR A 37 15.59 32.48 11.36
N ARG A 38 16.90 32.21 11.48
CA ARG A 38 17.63 31.35 10.52
C ARG A 38 17.08 29.93 10.49
N ARG A 39 16.83 29.33 11.66
CA ARG A 39 16.21 28.00 11.79
C ARG A 39 14.82 27.96 11.17
N ARG A 40 14.01 29.00 11.39
CA ARG A 40 12.68 29.14 10.78
C ARG A 40 12.75 29.21 9.26
N PHE A 41 13.68 29.99 8.69
CA PHE A 41 13.88 30.05 7.24
C PHE A 41 14.36 28.71 6.66
N ALA A 42 15.28 28.01 7.33
CA ALA A 42 15.73 26.70 6.91
C ALA A 42 14.61 25.66 6.93
N GLN A 43 13.77 25.67 7.99
CA GLN A 43 12.61 24.80 8.10
C GLN A 43 11.58 25.09 7.00
N LEU A 44 11.26 26.36 6.75
CA LEU A 44 10.35 26.75 5.67
C LEU A 44 10.90 26.37 4.28
N SER A 45 12.20 26.48 4.07
CA SER A 45 12.86 26.05 2.82
C SER A 45 12.73 24.55 2.61
N ARG A 46 13.03 23.73 3.63
CA ARG A 46 12.85 22.27 3.59
C ARG A 46 11.40 21.87 3.37
N GLN A 47 10.46 22.55 4.02
CA GLN A 47 9.02 22.34 3.81
C GLN A 47 8.56 22.70 2.38
N ARG A 48 9.32 23.51 1.64
CA ARG A 48 9.05 23.91 0.26
C ARG A 48 9.77 23.03 -0.79
N GLN A 49 10.78 22.26 -0.41
CA GLN A 49 11.42 21.24 -1.27
C GLN A 49 10.63 19.92 -1.30
N GLY A 50 10.54 19.28 -2.47
CA GLY A 50 9.98 17.94 -2.67
C GLY A 50 10.93 16.83 -2.24
N LEU A 51 10.51 15.58 -2.40
CA LEU A 51 11.32 14.40 -2.05
C LEU A 51 12.67 14.36 -2.81
N ASP A 52 12.71 14.91 -4.02
CA ASP A 52 13.93 15.02 -4.85
C ASP A 52 14.78 16.28 -4.54
N GLY A 53 14.46 17.04 -3.49
CA GLY A 53 15.12 18.31 -3.17
C GLY A 53 14.75 19.49 -4.10
N LYS A 54 14.00 19.23 -5.18
CA LYS A 54 13.50 20.25 -6.12
C LYS A 54 12.33 21.04 -5.54
N TRP A 55 12.18 22.30 -5.93
CA TRP A 55 11.03 23.11 -5.53
C TRP A 55 9.75 22.58 -6.17
N GLU A 56 8.90 21.93 -5.38
CA GLU A 56 7.59 21.48 -5.85
C GLU A 56 6.57 22.62 -5.73
N SER A 57 5.82 22.85 -6.81
CA SER A 57 4.70 23.79 -6.79
C SER A 57 3.74 23.49 -5.63
N ASN A 58 3.27 24.53 -4.93
CA ASN A 58 2.32 24.40 -3.82
C ASN A 58 1.09 23.52 -4.17
N LYS A 59 0.68 23.51 -5.45
CA LYS A 59 -0.40 22.68 -5.99
C LYS A 59 -0.13 21.18 -5.86
N LYS A 60 1.07 20.71 -6.21
CA LYS A 60 1.44 19.28 -6.07
C LYS A 60 1.48 18.83 -4.61
N LYS A 61 1.99 19.68 -3.71
CA LYS A 61 1.99 19.42 -2.27
C LYS A 61 0.60 19.42 -1.65
N ALA A 62 -0.27 20.31 -2.10
CA ALA A 62 -1.67 20.32 -1.66
C ALA A 62 -2.40 19.04 -2.10
N ALA A 63 -2.19 18.60 -3.35
CA ALA A 63 -2.75 17.34 -3.85
C ALA A 63 -2.26 16.13 -3.05
N ALA A 64 -0.95 16.02 -2.77
CA ALA A 64 -0.39 14.93 -1.97
C ALA A 64 -0.92 14.92 -0.52
N ARG A 65 -1.06 16.09 0.12
CA ARG A 65 -1.67 16.20 1.46
C ARG A 65 -3.13 15.81 1.45
N LEU A 66 -3.88 16.23 0.43
CA LEU A 66 -5.29 15.88 0.25
C LEU A 66 -5.45 14.37 0.05
N ALA A 67 -4.61 13.75 -0.79
CA ALA A 67 -4.58 12.31 -0.98
C ALA A 67 -4.31 11.59 0.36
N ARG A 68 -3.24 11.95 1.08
CA ARG A 68 -2.92 11.36 2.40
C ARG A 68 -4.05 11.54 3.42
N ARG A 69 -4.70 12.70 3.48
CA ARG A 69 -5.85 12.94 4.37
C ARG A 69 -7.08 12.10 3.98
N LYS A 70 -7.31 11.88 2.69
CA LYS A 70 -8.42 11.05 2.20
C LYS A 70 -8.14 9.56 2.38
N THR A 71 -6.89 9.13 2.28
CA THR A 71 -6.50 7.72 2.35
C THR A 71 -6.04 7.25 3.73
N CYS A 72 -5.78 8.15 4.70
CA CYS A 72 -5.30 7.74 6.02
C CYS A 72 -6.27 6.82 6.77
N ARG A 73 -7.58 6.96 6.54
CA ARG A 73 -8.60 6.08 7.13
C ARG A 73 -8.69 4.72 6.43
N LEU A 74 -8.18 4.59 5.21
CA LEU A 74 -8.23 3.32 4.48
C LEU A 74 -7.35 2.25 5.13
N GLY A 75 -6.22 2.64 5.72
CA GLY A 75 -5.34 1.71 6.45
C GLY A 75 -6.07 0.97 7.56
N VAL A 76 -6.73 1.70 8.46
CA VAL A 76 -7.53 1.14 9.55
C VAL A 76 -8.67 0.26 9.02
N LEU A 77 -9.35 0.69 7.96
CA LEU A 77 -10.41 -0.12 7.34
C LEU A 77 -9.89 -1.43 6.74
N PHE A 78 -8.68 -1.44 6.17
CA PHE A 78 -8.04 -2.67 5.68
C PHE A 78 -7.61 -3.58 6.84
N GLU A 79 -7.06 -3.01 7.91
CA GLU A 79 -6.69 -3.74 9.13
C GLU A 79 -7.93 -4.39 9.77
N ASP A 80 -9.01 -3.65 9.94
CA ASP A 80 -10.29 -4.15 10.46
C ASP A 80 -10.87 -5.26 9.58
N ALA A 81 -10.82 -5.09 8.25
CA ALA A 81 -11.28 -6.10 7.31
C ALA A 81 -10.43 -7.38 7.40
N GLN A 82 -9.11 -7.25 7.49
CA GLN A 82 -8.20 -8.38 7.68
C GLN A 82 -8.46 -9.10 9.01
N ALA A 83 -8.63 -8.35 10.10
CA ALA A 83 -8.92 -8.92 11.41
C ALA A 83 -10.23 -9.73 11.40
N LYS A 84 -11.30 -9.19 10.79
CA LYS A 84 -12.57 -9.91 10.61
C LYS A 84 -12.40 -11.18 9.78
N GLN A 85 -11.65 -11.10 8.68
CA GLN A 85 -11.39 -12.26 7.83
C GLN A 85 -10.61 -13.35 8.57
N LEU A 86 -9.60 -12.98 9.36
CA LEU A 86 -8.84 -13.91 10.18
C LEU A 86 -9.71 -14.56 11.27
N ALA A 87 -10.58 -13.79 11.92
CA ALA A 87 -11.51 -14.32 12.92
C ALA A 87 -12.47 -15.36 12.31
N VAL A 88 -13.04 -15.06 11.14
CA VAL A 88 -13.90 -16.01 10.40
C VAL A 88 -13.12 -17.26 10.00
N GLN A 89 -11.87 -17.12 9.55
CA GLN A 89 -11.02 -18.27 9.22
C GLN A 89 -10.73 -19.15 10.44
N ALA A 90 -10.45 -18.55 11.60
CA ALA A 90 -10.22 -19.28 12.84
C ALA A 90 -11.47 -20.08 13.26
N GLN A 91 -12.64 -19.43 13.28
CA GLN A 91 -13.91 -20.09 13.58
C GLN A 91 -14.22 -21.24 12.61
N SER A 92 -13.96 -21.02 11.32
CA SER A 92 -14.18 -22.04 10.28
C SER A 92 -13.23 -23.24 10.45
N LEU A 93 -12.00 -23.00 10.89
CA LEU A 93 -11.01 -24.04 11.17
C LEU A 93 -11.45 -24.89 12.37
N ASP A 94 -11.90 -24.26 13.45
CA ASP A 94 -12.37 -24.97 14.64
C ASP A 94 -13.65 -25.78 14.35
N ALA A 95 -14.60 -25.19 13.60
CA ALA A 95 -15.78 -25.92 13.12
C ALA A 95 -15.39 -27.11 12.23
N ALA A 96 -14.42 -26.94 11.33
CA ALA A 96 -13.90 -28.02 10.49
C ALA A 96 -13.27 -29.14 11.32
N ARG A 97 -12.45 -28.82 12.35
CA ARG A 97 -11.89 -29.81 13.27
C ARG A 97 -12.97 -30.59 14.02
N PHE A 98 -14.02 -29.91 14.45
CA PHE A 98 -15.15 -30.54 15.11
C PHE A 98 -15.85 -31.53 14.16
N LYS A 99 -16.11 -31.13 12.92
CA LYS A 99 -16.72 -32.00 11.90
C LYS A 99 -15.87 -33.21 11.55
N VAL A 100 -14.53 -33.12 11.60
CA VAL A 100 -13.64 -34.28 11.45
C VAL A 100 -13.87 -35.31 12.57
N LYS A 101 -14.07 -34.84 13.81
CA LYS A 101 -14.37 -35.73 14.94
C LYS A 101 -15.75 -36.37 14.78
N GLU A 102 -16.76 -35.62 14.35
CA GLU A 102 -18.09 -36.19 14.07
C GLU A 102 -18.02 -37.24 12.95
N LEU A 103 -17.31 -36.95 11.86
CA LEU A 103 -17.11 -37.89 10.74
C LEU A 103 -16.51 -39.23 11.18
N SER A 104 -15.68 -39.27 12.21
CA SER A 104 -15.07 -40.51 12.69
C SER A 104 -16.02 -41.34 13.55
N GLN A 105 -17.04 -40.71 14.13
CA GLN A 105 -18.02 -41.30 15.05
C GLN A 105 -19.31 -41.75 14.37
N VAL A 106 -19.63 -41.21 13.19
CA VAL A 106 -20.84 -41.56 12.43
C VAL A 106 -20.91 -43.07 12.16
N ARG A 107 -22.07 -43.67 12.46
CA ARG A 107 -22.33 -45.10 12.27
C ARG A 107 -23.42 -45.36 11.23
N GLU A 108 -24.30 -44.40 10.99
CA GLU A 108 -25.41 -44.56 10.05
C GLU A 108 -25.26 -43.73 8.77
N GLY A 109 -25.82 -44.24 7.68
CA GLY A 109 -25.77 -43.57 6.37
C GLY A 109 -26.62 -42.30 6.28
N SER A 110 -27.70 -42.20 7.07
CA SER A 110 -28.55 -41.02 7.25
C SER A 110 -27.77 -39.88 7.90
N GLU A 111 -27.15 -40.17 9.06
CA GLU A 111 -26.27 -39.24 9.79
C GLU A 111 -25.15 -38.69 8.90
N LEU A 112 -24.54 -39.54 8.09
CA LEU A 112 -23.49 -39.11 7.16
C LEU A 112 -24.02 -38.11 6.12
N LYS A 113 -25.25 -38.27 5.62
CA LYS A 113 -25.85 -37.33 4.66
C LYS A 113 -26.13 -35.98 5.31
N GLU A 114 -26.64 -35.97 6.53
CA GLU A 114 -26.88 -34.73 7.28
C GLU A 114 -25.56 -33.99 7.55
N LEU A 115 -24.53 -34.73 7.95
CA LEU A 115 -23.21 -34.16 8.18
C LEU A 115 -22.60 -33.60 6.88
N ILE A 116 -22.79 -34.28 5.75
CA ILE A 116 -22.38 -33.78 4.42
C ILE A 116 -23.10 -32.47 4.10
N ALA A 117 -24.40 -32.36 4.36
CA ALA A 117 -25.16 -31.13 4.13
C ALA A 117 -24.66 -29.97 5.01
N GLN A 118 -24.24 -30.25 6.24
CA GLN A 118 -23.62 -29.25 7.12
C GLN A 118 -22.22 -28.85 6.63
N LEU A 119 -21.43 -29.82 6.15
CA LEU A 119 -20.11 -29.59 5.56
C LEU A 119 -20.17 -28.76 4.27
N GLU A 120 -21.25 -28.84 3.49
CA GLU A 120 -21.47 -27.99 2.31
C GLU A 120 -21.64 -26.51 2.66
N ARG A 121 -22.13 -26.19 3.86
CA ARG A 121 -22.34 -24.80 4.31
C ARG A 121 -21.08 -24.15 4.87
N LEU A 122 -20.05 -24.94 5.19
CA LEU A 122 -18.81 -24.41 5.75
C LEU A 122 -17.97 -23.73 4.66
N PRO A 123 -17.45 -22.52 4.90
CA PRO A 123 -16.55 -21.84 3.97
C PRO A 123 -15.18 -22.53 4.00
N VAL A 124 -15.03 -23.54 3.16
CA VAL A 124 -13.81 -24.35 3.07
C VAL A 124 -12.81 -23.68 2.13
N THR A 125 -11.66 -23.30 2.68
CA THR A 125 -10.51 -22.78 1.92
C THR A 125 -9.42 -23.84 1.81
N ALA A 126 -8.50 -23.68 0.84
CA ALA A 126 -7.38 -24.61 0.67
C ALA A 126 -6.55 -24.81 1.94
N ARG A 127 -6.35 -23.75 2.72
CA ARG A 127 -5.63 -23.79 4.00
C ARG A 127 -6.35 -24.69 5.02
N ILE A 128 -7.66 -24.55 5.15
CA ILE A 128 -8.48 -25.36 6.08
C ILE A 128 -8.42 -26.83 5.67
N LEU A 129 -8.53 -27.13 4.36
CA LEU A 129 -8.44 -28.50 3.85
C LEU A 129 -7.10 -29.17 4.17
N GLN A 130 -5.99 -28.44 3.99
CA GLN A 130 -4.65 -28.93 4.30
C GLN A 130 -4.44 -29.17 5.79
N GLN A 131 -4.93 -28.27 6.65
CA GLN A 131 -4.70 -28.35 8.09
C GLN A 131 -5.57 -29.38 8.79
N THR A 132 -6.81 -29.57 8.34
CA THR A 132 -7.79 -30.42 9.03
C THR A 132 -7.86 -31.83 8.47
N MET A 133 -7.32 -32.07 7.27
CA MET A 133 -7.40 -33.35 6.56
C MET A 133 -8.84 -33.85 6.39
N LEU A 134 -9.83 -32.93 6.39
CA LEU A 134 -11.26 -33.18 6.15
C LEU A 134 -11.52 -34.11 4.94
N PRO A 135 -10.85 -33.95 3.78
CA PRO A 135 -11.06 -34.84 2.64
C PRO A 135 -10.74 -36.30 2.93
N ARG A 136 -9.71 -36.56 3.74
CA ARG A 136 -9.34 -37.94 4.12
C ARG A 136 -10.36 -38.54 5.08
N ALA A 137 -10.82 -37.76 6.08
CA ALA A 137 -11.84 -38.20 7.02
C ALA A 137 -13.16 -38.52 6.28
N LEU A 138 -13.58 -37.66 5.35
CA LEU A 138 -14.76 -37.89 4.52
C LEU A 138 -14.60 -39.16 3.66
N GLN A 139 -13.43 -39.36 3.05
CA GLN A 139 -13.17 -40.56 2.24
C GLN A 139 -13.24 -41.84 3.08
N GLN A 140 -12.75 -41.81 4.33
CA GLN A 140 -12.86 -42.94 5.25
C GLN A 140 -14.32 -43.21 5.63
N ALA A 141 -15.09 -42.18 5.98
CA ALA A 141 -16.52 -42.30 6.26
C ALA A 141 -17.30 -42.87 5.07
N MET A 142 -17.01 -42.41 3.84
CA MET A 142 -17.64 -42.93 2.62
C MET A 142 -17.30 -44.40 2.33
N ARG A 143 -16.09 -44.86 2.72
CA ARG A 143 -15.71 -46.28 2.60
C ARG A 143 -16.46 -47.15 3.59
N ARG A 144 -16.70 -46.65 4.80
CA ARG A 144 -17.48 -47.34 5.84
C ARG A 144 -18.96 -47.41 5.48
N LEU A 145 -19.49 -46.34 4.88
CA LEU A 145 -20.92 -46.17 4.61
C LEU A 145 -21.17 -45.89 3.12
N PRO A 146 -21.23 -46.94 2.27
CA PRO A 146 -21.37 -46.78 0.82
C PRO A 146 -22.70 -46.13 0.40
N ALA A 147 -23.76 -46.29 1.20
CA ALA A 147 -25.09 -45.74 0.92
C ALA A 147 -25.13 -44.20 0.79
N ALA A 148 -24.18 -43.49 1.41
CA ALA A 148 -24.05 -42.03 1.33
C ALA A 148 -22.84 -41.58 0.49
N ALA A 149 -22.11 -42.51 -0.11
CA ALA A 149 -20.87 -42.21 -0.83
C ALA A 149 -21.08 -41.29 -2.04
N ALA A 150 -22.22 -41.37 -2.73
CA ALA A 150 -22.51 -40.49 -3.86
C ALA A 150 -22.56 -39.01 -3.46
N ALA A 151 -23.20 -38.69 -2.33
CA ALA A 151 -23.24 -37.33 -1.80
C ALA A 151 -21.84 -36.86 -1.38
N GLY A 152 -21.09 -37.73 -0.68
CA GLY A 152 -19.72 -37.42 -0.27
C GLY A 152 -18.77 -37.17 -1.45
N ARG A 153 -18.91 -37.91 -2.57
CA ARG A 153 -18.11 -37.69 -3.80
C ARG A 153 -18.35 -36.31 -4.40
N ARG A 154 -19.60 -35.82 -4.41
CA ARG A 154 -19.93 -34.49 -4.93
C ARG A 154 -19.25 -33.39 -4.12
N LEU A 155 -19.36 -33.49 -2.79
CA LEU A 155 -18.68 -32.57 -1.87
C LEU A 155 -17.16 -32.61 -2.05
N TRP A 156 -16.58 -33.81 -2.15
CA TRP A 156 -15.15 -33.99 -2.35
C TRP A 156 -14.64 -33.34 -3.66
N LEU A 157 -15.39 -33.46 -4.75
CA LEU A 157 -15.04 -32.79 -6.02
C LEU A 157 -15.08 -31.27 -5.88
N ARG A 158 -16.11 -30.71 -5.24
CA ARG A 158 -16.20 -29.27 -4.96
C ARG A 158 -14.98 -28.77 -4.17
N TRP A 159 -14.57 -29.50 -3.14
CA TRP A 159 -13.38 -29.16 -2.36
C TRP A 159 -12.10 -29.23 -3.19
N ARG A 160 -11.98 -30.22 -4.08
CA ARG A 160 -10.83 -30.33 -4.99
C ARG A 160 -10.74 -29.14 -5.93
N ASP A 161 -11.86 -28.69 -6.48
CA ASP A 161 -11.91 -27.56 -7.40
C ASP A 161 -11.63 -26.24 -6.67
N ALA A 162 -12.21 -26.04 -5.48
CA ALA A 162 -11.89 -24.90 -4.61
C ALA A 162 -10.39 -24.86 -4.26
N PHE A 163 -9.81 -26.01 -3.92
CA PHE A 163 -8.38 -26.13 -3.63
C PHE A 163 -7.51 -25.71 -4.83
N ARG A 164 -7.86 -26.16 -6.05
CA ARG A 164 -7.14 -25.79 -7.28
C ARG A 164 -7.26 -24.31 -7.59
N GLN A 165 -8.45 -23.73 -7.43
CA GLN A 165 -8.68 -22.30 -7.64
C GLN A 165 -7.87 -21.45 -6.66
N ASP A 166 -7.83 -21.83 -5.38
CA ASP A 166 -7.04 -21.13 -4.36
C ASP A 166 -5.53 -21.21 -4.64
N LEU A 167 -5.04 -22.36 -5.12
CA LEU A 167 -3.64 -22.50 -5.52
C LEU A 167 -3.31 -21.65 -6.76
N ALA A 168 -4.20 -21.61 -7.76
CA ALA A 168 -4.02 -20.75 -8.93
C ALA A 168 -3.97 -19.27 -8.53
N LYS A 169 -4.90 -18.81 -7.69
CA LYS A 169 -4.89 -17.45 -7.12
C LYS A 169 -3.60 -17.14 -6.35
N ALA A 170 -3.10 -18.10 -5.58
CA ALA A 170 -1.85 -17.93 -4.84
C ALA A 170 -0.62 -17.87 -5.76
N GLN A 171 -0.63 -18.60 -6.88
CA GLN A 171 0.42 -18.50 -7.90
C GLN A 171 0.35 -17.15 -8.62
N GLU A 172 -0.83 -16.74 -9.10
CA GLU A 172 -1.05 -15.43 -9.73
C GLU A 172 -0.61 -14.28 -8.82
N ALA A 173 -0.95 -14.34 -7.53
CA ALA A 173 -0.53 -13.33 -6.55
C ALA A 173 0.99 -13.24 -6.39
N LYS A 174 1.72 -14.35 -6.54
CA LYS A 174 3.20 -14.37 -6.52
C LYS A 174 3.80 -13.86 -7.83
N SER A 175 3.13 -14.11 -8.96
CA SER A 175 3.54 -13.65 -10.29
C SER A 175 3.30 -12.15 -10.50
N CYS A 176 2.38 -11.54 -9.75
CA CYS A 176 2.09 -10.10 -9.81
C CYS A 176 3.23 -9.25 -9.17
N PRO A 177 3.94 -8.42 -9.95
CA PRO A 177 5.10 -7.64 -9.47
C PRO A 177 4.75 -6.58 -8.40
N SER A 178 3.47 -6.25 -8.20
CA SER A 178 3.03 -5.32 -7.16
C SER A 178 3.27 -5.85 -5.72
N ALA A 179 3.43 -7.15 -5.53
CA ALA A 179 3.78 -7.73 -4.22
C ALA A 179 5.28 -7.56 -3.88
N ALA A 180 6.15 -7.66 -4.90
CA ALA A 180 7.59 -7.44 -4.74
C ALA A 180 7.89 -6.00 -4.32
N VAL A 181 7.21 -5.01 -4.91
CA VAL A 181 7.35 -3.58 -4.54
C VAL A 181 6.89 -3.30 -3.10
N ARG A 182 5.91 -4.05 -2.59
CA ARG A 182 5.41 -3.91 -1.21
C ARG A 182 6.41 -4.42 -0.16
N ALA A 183 7.16 -5.47 -0.48
CA ALA A 183 8.21 -6.01 0.39
C ALA A 183 9.46 -5.10 0.42
N SER A 184 9.78 -4.42 -0.67
CA SER A 184 10.94 -3.52 -0.76
C SER A 184 10.78 -2.16 -0.05
N GLN A 185 9.56 -1.79 0.37
CA GLN A 185 9.27 -0.49 0.98
C GLN A 185 9.29 -0.49 2.52
N VAL A 186 9.53 -1.63 3.17
CA VAL A 186 9.78 -1.67 4.61
C VAL A 186 11.24 -1.25 4.86
N VAL A 187 11.47 0.06 4.84
CA VAL A 187 12.72 0.65 5.34
C VAL A 187 12.74 0.46 6.86
N PRO A 188 13.74 -0.23 7.44
CA PRO A 188 13.89 -0.25 8.89
C PRO A 188 14.24 1.16 9.35
N SER A 189 13.45 1.70 10.27
CA SER A 189 13.78 2.91 11.02
C SER A 189 14.69 2.57 12.20
#